data_AF-A0A838US04-F1
#
_entry.id   AF-A0A838US04-F1
#
_cell.length_a   1.000
_cell.length_b   1.000
_cell.length_c   1.000
_cell.angle_alpha   90.00
_cell.angle_beta   90.00
_cell.angle_gamma   90.00
#
_symmetry.space_group_name_H-M   'P 1'
#
loop_
_entity.id
_entity.type
_entity.pdbx_description
1 polymer ?
#
loop_
_entity_poly.entity_id
_entity_poly.type
_entity_poly.pdbx_seq_one_letter_code
_entity_poly.pdbx_strand_id
1 'polypeptide(L)'
;MKRSWTPEELVEQWSVTPRDLQAIGNKSGATRLGFVVALKYFQCEGRFPRGRQDVPWLIVSFLATQVQVPVEAWNEYRWDSRAATYHRGQIRDVLGFREVTSADGDALVTWLLT
;
A
#
# COMPACT_ATOMS: atom_id res chain seq x y z
N MET A 1 -2.51 -8.21 -8.91
CA MET A 1 -3.45 -7.08 -9.03
C MET A 1 -4.28 -7.13 -10.30
N LYS A 2 -5.59 -7.32 -10.08
CA LYS A 2 -6.66 -7.08 -11.05
C LYS A 2 -6.53 -5.68 -11.65
N ARG A 3 -6.66 -5.57 -12.98
CA ARG A 3 -6.41 -4.32 -13.74
C ARG A 3 -7.67 -3.50 -14.02
N SER A 4 -8.83 -4.16 -14.12
CA SER A 4 -10.12 -3.52 -14.37
C SER A 4 -10.99 -3.66 -13.13
N TRP A 5 -11.59 -2.57 -12.65
CA TRP A 5 -12.40 -2.55 -11.43
C TRP A 5 -13.73 -1.89 -11.73
N THR A 6 -14.82 -2.46 -11.20
CA THR A 6 -16.12 -1.79 -11.20
C THR A 6 -16.18 -0.73 -10.08
N PRO A 7 -17.06 0.27 -10.18
CA PRO A 7 -17.27 1.23 -9.10
C PRO A 7 -17.61 0.56 -7.76
N GLU A 8 -18.43 -0.49 -7.79
CA GLU A 8 -18.86 -1.22 -6.59
C GLU A 8 -17.68 -1.92 -5.92
N GLU A 9 -16.83 -2.59 -6.70
CA GLU A 9 -15.62 -3.24 -6.18
C GLU A 9 -14.58 -2.24 -5.65
N LEU A 10 -14.50 -1.04 -6.24
CA LEU A 10 -13.66 0.04 -5.70
C LEU A 10 -14.16 0.47 -4.32
N VAL A 11 -15.46 0.69 -4.18
CA VAL A 11 -16.03 1.05 -2.88
C VAL A 11 -15.82 -0.07 -1.86
N GLU A 12 -16.02 -1.32 -2.23
CA GLU A 12 -15.87 -2.45 -1.30
C GLU A 12 -14.41 -2.64 -0.83
N GLN A 13 -13.45 -2.63 -1.75
CA GLN A 13 -12.07 -3.06 -1.44
C GLN A 13 -11.12 -1.88 -1.20
N TRP A 14 -11.40 -0.72 -1.82
CA TRP A 14 -10.49 0.43 -1.84
C TRP A 14 -10.99 1.63 -1.03
N SER A 15 -12.10 1.49 -0.30
CA SER A 15 -12.53 2.54 0.64
C SER A 15 -11.50 2.73 1.77
N VAL A 16 -11.25 4.00 2.08
CA VAL A 16 -10.37 4.45 3.16
C VAL A 16 -11.21 4.55 4.43
N THR A 17 -10.88 3.73 5.41
CA THR A 17 -11.58 3.68 6.70
C THR A 17 -10.99 4.69 7.69
N PRO A 18 -11.68 4.98 8.81
CA PRO A 18 -11.12 5.80 9.89
C PRO A 18 -9.79 5.27 10.45
N ARG A 19 -9.61 3.94 10.49
CA ARG A 19 -8.35 3.31 10.91
C ARG A 19 -7.22 3.59 9.91
N ASP A 20 -7.52 3.57 8.62
CA ASP A 20 -6.56 3.91 7.58
C ASP A 20 -6.13 5.38 7.70
N LEU A 21 -7.07 6.29 7.99
CA LEU A 21 -6.78 7.72 8.23
C LEU A 21 -5.88 7.92 9.45
N GLN A 22 -6.10 7.18 10.54
CA GLN A 22 -5.19 7.20 11.70
C GLN A 22 -3.78 6.74 11.33
N ALA A 23 -3.65 5.69 10.52
CA ALA A 23 -2.36 5.20 10.05
C ALA A 23 -1.64 6.21 9.12
N ILE A 24 -2.40 6.91 8.27
CA ILE A 24 -1.86 7.99 7.43
C ILE A 24 -1.26 9.09 8.31
N GLY A 25 -1.98 9.50 9.35
CA GLY A 25 -1.55 10.54 10.29
C GLY A 25 -1.45 11.91 9.62
N ASN A 26 -0.37 12.63 9.92
CA ASN A 26 -0.09 14.00 9.48
C ASN A 26 0.63 14.11 8.11
N LYS A 27 0.71 13.01 7.34
CA LYS A 27 1.27 13.03 5.99
C LYS A 27 0.45 13.94 5.07
N SER A 28 1.11 14.57 4.09
CA SER A 28 0.50 15.50 3.13
C SER A 28 1.02 15.25 1.70
N GLY A 29 0.28 15.78 0.71
CA GLY A 29 0.67 15.72 -0.72
C GLY A 29 1.04 14.32 -1.18
N ALA A 30 2.16 14.22 -1.90
CA ALA A 30 2.69 12.97 -2.45
C ALA A 30 2.91 11.89 -1.39
N THR A 31 3.31 12.26 -0.16
CA THR A 31 3.56 11.29 0.92
C THR A 31 2.26 10.69 1.47
N ARG A 32 1.18 11.48 1.53
CA ARG A 32 -0.16 11.03 1.93
C ARG A 32 -0.74 10.07 0.91
N LEU A 33 -0.68 10.44 -0.37
CA LEU A 33 -1.17 9.61 -1.47
C LEU A 33 -0.34 8.32 -1.62
N GLY A 34 0.99 8.45 -1.56
CA GLY A 34 1.94 7.34 -1.52
C GLY A 34 1.63 6.32 -0.43
N PHE A 35 1.42 6.82 0.79
CA PHE A 35 1.12 5.98 1.95
C PHE A 35 -0.22 5.24 1.81
N VAL A 36 -1.31 5.94 1.47
CA VAL A 36 -2.63 5.30 1.39
C VAL A 36 -2.68 4.26 0.27
N VAL A 37 -2.06 4.53 -0.88
CA VAL A 37 -1.99 3.55 -1.97
C VAL A 37 -1.21 2.32 -1.52
N ALA A 38 -0.05 2.49 -0.88
CA ALA A 38 0.73 1.36 -0.38
C ALA A 38 -0.03 0.55 0.69
N LEU A 39 -0.75 1.22 1.59
CA LEU A 39 -1.55 0.59 2.64
C LEU A 39 -2.67 -0.25 2.05
N LYS A 40 -3.52 0.35 1.20
CA LYS A 40 -4.65 -0.34 0.58
C LYS A 40 -4.19 -1.47 -0.35
N TYR A 41 -3.08 -1.26 -1.07
CA TYR A 41 -2.48 -2.30 -1.89
C TYR A 41 -2.00 -3.48 -1.05
N PHE A 42 -1.35 -3.23 0.09
CA PHE A 42 -0.92 -4.31 0.98
C PHE A 42 -2.11 -5.08 1.57
N GLN A 43 -3.19 -4.39 1.96
CA GLN A 43 -4.43 -5.04 2.42
C GLN A 43 -5.04 -5.96 1.35
N CYS A 44 -5.00 -5.56 0.07
CA CYS A 44 -5.58 -6.32 -1.04
C CYS A 44 -4.67 -7.46 -1.54
N GLU A 45 -3.37 -7.22 -1.64
CA GLU A 45 -2.42 -8.12 -2.33
C GLU A 45 -1.44 -8.84 -1.39
N GLY A 46 -1.42 -8.49 -0.09
CA GLY A 46 -0.49 -9.07 0.89
C GLY A 46 0.99 -8.70 0.68
N ARG A 47 1.27 -7.74 -0.19
CA ARG A 47 2.62 -7.26 -0.54
C ARG A 47 2.60 -5.81 -0.95
N PHE A 48 3.76 -5.16 -1.04
CA PHE A 48 3.86 -3.79 -1.55
C PHE A 48 3.98 -3.74 -3.09
N PRO A 49 3.58 -2.62 -3.73
CA PRO A 49 3.91 -2.36 -5.13
C PRO A 49 5.42 -2.29 -5.33
N ARG A 50 5.92 -2.77 -6.47
CA ARG A 50 7.35 -2.63 -6.85
C ARG A 50 7.62 -1.26 -7.48
N GLY A 51 6.57 -0.59 -7.96
CA GLY A 51 6.62 0.76 -8.51
C GLY A 51 5.24 1.25 -8.92
N ARG A 52 5.15 2.50 -9.37
CA ARG A 52 3.87 3.17 -9.71
C ARG A 52 3.03 2.39 -10.74
N GLN A 53 3.67 1.72 -11.68
CA GLN A 53 3.02 0.98 -12.77
C GLN A 53 2.29 -0.29 -12.30
N ASP A 54 2.60 -0.78 -11.10
CA ASP A 54 1.89 -1.92 -10.51
C ASP A 54 0.47 -1.54 -10.06
N VAL A 55 0.17 -0.25 -9.90
CA VAL A 55 -1.12 0.27 -9.43
C VAL A 55 -1.90 0.90 -10.60
N PRO A 56 -3.10 0.39 -10.95
CA PRO A 56 -3.99 1.01 -11.93
C PRO A 56 -4.30 2.47 -11.56
N TRP A 57 -4.26 3.36 -12.56
CA TRP A 57 -4.55 4.78 -12.38
C TRP A 57 -5.91 5.04 -11.75
N LEU A 58 -6.92 4.24 -12.12
CA LEU A 58 -8.27 4.31 -11.55
C LEU A 58 -8.27 4.21 -10.01
N ILE A 59 -7.46 3.30 -9.45
CA ILE A 59 -7.33 3.12 -8.00
C ILE A 59 -6.65 4.34 -7.37
N VAL A 60 -5.58 4.84 -8.00
CA VAL A 60 -4.86 6.03 -7.52
C VAL A 60 -5.79 7.23 -7.48
N SER A 61 -6.56 7.47 -8.55
CA SER A 61 -7.57 8.54 -8.61
C SER A 61 -8.63 8.39 -7.52
N PHE A 62 -9.17 7.19 -7.35
CA PHE A 62 -10.20 6.91 -6.35
C PHE A 62 -9.70 7.19 -4.91
N LEU A 63 -8.47 6.77 -4.59
CA LEU A 63 -7.87 7.03 -3.29
C LEU A 63 -7.51 8.51 -3.09
N ALA A 64 -7.01 9.17 -4.13
CA ALA A 64 -6.65 10.59 -4.11
C ALA A 64 -7.86 11.46 -3.70
N THR A 65 -9.04 11.18 -4.25
CA THR A 65 -10.29 11.85 -3.85
C THR A 65 -10.61 11.65 -2.37
N GLN A 66 -10.52 10.42 -1.86
CA GLN A 66 -10.86 10.11 -0.46
C GLN A 66 -9.90 10.76 0.54
N VAL A 67 -8.61 10.86 0.20
CA VAL A 67 -7.62 11.50 1.08
C VAL A 67 -7.43 12.99 0.81
N GLN A 68 -8.22 13.56 -0.11
CA GLN A 68 -8.22 14.98 -0.49
C GLN A 68 -6.83 15.47 -0.96
N VAL A 69 -6.19 14.70 -1.83
CA VAL A 69 -4.91 15.04 -2.46
C VAL A 69 -5.09 15.08 -3.98
N PRO A 70 -4.52 16.06 -4.70
CA PRO A 70 -4.49 16.04 -6.15
C PRO A 70 -3.82 14.75 -6.66
N VAL A 71 -4.43 14.08 -7.64
CA VAL A 71 -3.94 12.79 -8.13
C VAL A 71 -2.54 12.93 -8.78
N GLU A 72 -2.22 14.12 -9.27
CA GLU A 72 -0.95 14.50 -9.89
C GLU A 72 0.23 14.33 -8.92
N ALA A 73 -0.01 14.50 -7.61
CA ALA A 73 0.98 14.28 -6.56
C ALA A 73 1.51 12.83 -6.55
N TRP A 74 0.81 11.90 -7.21
CA TRP A 74 1.28 10.54 -7.41
C TRP A 74 2.63 10.47 -8.12
N ASN A 75 2.85 11.37 -9.08
CA ASN A 75 4.07 11.38 -9.89
C ASN A 75 5.30 11.80 -9.06
N GLU A 76 5.09 12.51 -7.96
CA GLU A 76 6.13 12.98 -7.06
C GLU A 76 6.50 11.93 -6.00
N TYR A 77 5.68 10.91 -5.78
CA TYR A 77 5.95 9.89 -4.78
C TYR A 77 7.05 8.92 -5.23
N ARG A 78 8.19 8.99 -4.54
CA ARG A 78 9.37 8.15 -4.81
C ARG A 78 9.33 6.82 -4.06
N TRP A 79 9.11 5.74 -4.81
CA TRP A 79 9.04 4.36 -4.31
C TRP A 79 10.36 3.78 -3.80
N ASP A 80 11.48 4.29 -4.31
CA ASP A 80 12.85 3.89 -3.97
C ASP A 80 13.45 4.76 -2.85
N SER A 81 12.64 5.64 -2.24
CA SER A 81 13.11 6.59 -1.24
C SER A 81 13.18 5.99 0.16
N ARG A 82 13.98 6.62 1.03
CA ARG A 82 14.00 6.33 2.47
C ARG A 82 12.60 6.49 3.10
N ALA A 83 11.83 7.47 2.65
CA ALA A 83 10.45 7.67 3.12
C ALA A 83 9.55 6.47 2.75
N ALA A 84 9.66 5.94 1.54
CA ALA A 84 8.92 4.73 1.14
C ALA A 84 9.33 3.50 1.96
N THR A 85 10.60 3.35 2.31
CA THR A 85 11.04 2.31 3.24
C THR A 85 10.40 2.46 4.62
N TYR A 86 10.38 3.67 5.19
CA TYR A 86 9.70 3.93 6.46
C TYR A 86 8.20 3.67 6.39
N HIS A 87 7.53 4.06 5.30
CA HIS A 87 6.11 3.79 5.12
C HIS A 87 5.81 2.29 5.12
N ARG A 88 6.62 1.49 4.43
CA ARG A 88 6.45 0.02 4.41
C ARG A 88 6.59 -0.59 5.81
N GLY A 89 7.55 -0.12 6.60
CA GLY A 89 7.67 -0.50 8.01
C GLY A 89 6.44 -0.14 8.82
N GLN A 90 6.02 1.13 8.78
CA GLN A 90 4.85 1.61 9.51
C GLN A 90 3.55 0.85 9.12
N ILE A 91 3.37 0.54 7.83
CA ILE A 91 2.21 -0.22 7.35
C ILE A 91 2.23 -1.64 7.93
N ARG A 92 3.39 -2.31 7.95
CA ARG A 92 3.51 -3.63 8.56
C ARG A 92 3.13 -3.58 10.04
N ASP A 93 3.66 -2.61 10.79
CA ASP A 93 3.35 -2.46 12.22
C ASP A 93 1.84 -2.25 12.47
N VAL A 94 1.20 -1.37 11.69
CA VAL A 94 -0.25 -1.08 11.81
C VAL A 94 -1.12 -2.30 11.49
N LEU A 95 -0.67 -3.14 10.56
CA LEU A 95 -1.39 -4.34 10.12
C LEU A 95 -0.99 -5.60 10.90
N GLY A 96 -0.01 -5.53 11.81
CA GLY A 96 0.46 -6.66 12.60
C GLY A 96 1.36 -7.64 11.83
N PHE A 97 2.01 -7.19 10.75
CA PHE A 97 2.97 -7.99 9.99
C PHE A 97 4.40 -7.74 10.46
N ARG A 98 5.23 -8.77 10.35
CA ARG A 98 6.69 -8.69 10.54
C ARG A 98 7.40 -8.90 9.21
N GLU A 99 8.58 -8.30 9.07
CA GLU A 99 9.43 -8.56 7.91
C GLU A 99 10.01 -9.99 7.96
N VAL A 100 9.97 -10.67 6.80
CA VAL A 100 10.53 -12.01 6.64
C VAL A 100 12.04 -11.95 6.81
N THR A 101 12.57 -12.88 7.59
CA THR A 101 13.99 -13.10 7.86
C THR A 101 14.51 -14.33 7.14
N SER A 102 15.83 -14.45 7.03
CA SER A 102 16.49 -15.66 6.54
C SER A 102 16.02 -16.92 7.28
N ALA A 103 15.86 -16.84 8.60
CA ALA A 103 15.36 -17.94 9.42
C ALA A 103 13.95 -18.42 9.03
N ASP A 104 13.06 -17.50 8.59
CA ASP A 104 11.73 -17.91 8.09
C ASP A 104 11.86 -18.66 6.75
N GLY A 105 12.83 -18.26 5.91
CA GLY A 105 13.16 -18.96 4.67
C GLY A 105 13.70 -20.36 4.93
N ASP A 106 14.62 -20.51 5.87
CA ASP A 106 15.16 -21.82 6.28
C ASP A 106 14.06 -22.74 6.82
N ALA A 107 13.15 -22.21 7.64
CA ALA A 107 11.99 -22.94 8.13
C ALA A 107 11.04 -23.37 7.00
N LEU A 108 10.80 -22.49 6.02
CA LEU A 108 9.96 -22.80 4.85
C LEU A 108 10.58 -23.89 3.98
N VAL A 109 11.89 -23.83 3.71
CA VAL A 109 12.62 -24.86 2.97
C VAL A 109 12.54 -26.20 3.69
N THR A 110 12.74 -26.20 5.01
CA THR A 110 12.61 -27.41 5.83
C THR A 110 11.22 -28.02 5.70
N TRP A 111 10.17 -27.20 5.81
CA TRP A 111 8.79 -27.66 5.66
C TRP A 111 8.51 -28.26 4.27
N LEU A 112 8.96 -27.63 3.19
CA LEU A 112 8.74 -28.10 1.80
C LEU A 112 9.40 -29.44 1.48
N LEU A 113 10.41 -29.85 2.24
CA LEU A 113 11.11 -31.12 2.07
C LEU A 113 10.51 -32.26 2.92
N THR A 114 9.45 -31.98 3.67
CA THR A 114 8.68 -32.95 4.47
C THR A 114 7.48 -33.46 3.69
#